data_AF-A0AA96KRP4-F1
#
_entry.id   AF-A0AA96KRP4-F1
#
_cell.length_a   1.000
_cell.length_b   1.000
_cell.length_c   1.000
_cell.angle_alpha   90.00
_cell.angle_beta   90.00
_cell.angle_gamma   90.00
#
_symmetry.space_group_name_H-M   'P 1'
#
loop_
_entity.id
_entity.type
_entity.pdbx_description
1 polymer ?
#
loop_
_entity_poly.entity_id
_entity_poly.type
_entity_poly.pdbx_seq_one_letter_code
_entity_poly.pdbx_strand_id
1 'polypeptide(L)' 'MSKAEVNEGTTVKKWKPRARGRSYPIKRPTCHISIVVKDISLDKYIETFPWLKKPRWKNKDTNMIYHDMDSSGGVWDKK' A
#
# COMPACT_ATOMS: atom_id res chain seq x y z
N MET A 1 4.76 -6.52 -24.03
CA MET A 1 5.53 -6.57 -22.76
C MET A 1 4.65 -6.07 -21.62
N SER A 2 4.29 -6.97 -20.72
CA SER A 2 3.71 -6.64 -19.41
C SER A 2 4.83 -6.25 -18.45
N LYS A 3 4.58 -5.30 -17.54
CA LYS A 3 5.54 -4.86 -16.50
C LYS A 3 5.02 -5.31 -15.14
N ALA A 4 5.91 -5.75 -14.26
CA ALA A 4 5.59 -6.01 -12.86
C ALA A 4 6.57 -5.23 -11.98
N GLU A 5 6.04 -4.54 -10.98
CA GLU A 5 6.80 -3.79 -9.98
C GLU A 5 6.32 -4.21 -8.59
N VAL A 6 7.26 -4.30 -7.65
CA VAL A 6 6.97 -4.61 -6.24
C VAL A 6 7.57 -3.50 -5.40
N ASN A 7 6.73 -2.79 -4.67
CA ASN A 7 7.12 -1.69 -3.79
C ASN A 7 7.08 -2.14 -2.34
N GLU A 8 7.94 -1.57 -1.51
CA GLU A 8 7.89 -1.76 -0.06
C GLU A 8 6.60 -1.16 0.51
N GLY A 9 5.94 -1.91 1.39
CA GLY A 9 4.75 -1.48 2.10
C GLY A 9 5.06 -1.15 3.56
N THR A 10 4.01 -0.97 4.36
CA THR A 10 4.17 -0.64 5.78
C THR A 10 4.78 -1.82 6.55
N THR A 11 5.76 -1.53 7.40
CA THR A 11 6.43 -2.53 8.23
C THR A 11 6.01 -2.37 9.68
N VAL A 12 5.33 -3.39 10.23
CA VAL A 12 4.92 -3.40 11.65
C VAL A 12 5.98 -4.14 12.48
N LYS A 13 6.22 -3.68 13.71
CA LYS A 13 7.11 -4.34 14.67
C LYS A 13 6.32 -4.96 15.81
N LYS A 14 6.64 -6.20 16.19
CA LYS A 14 6.09 -6.89 17.37
C LYS A 14 7.20 -7.39 18.27
N TRP A 15 7.12 -7.14 19.56
CA TRP A 15 8.13 -7.60 20.53
C TRP A 15 8.01 -9.11 20.78
N LYS A 16 9.13 -9.82 20.70
CA LYS A 16 9.25 -11.23 21.10
C LYS A 16 9.87 -11.31 22.49
N PRO A 17 9.12 -11.72 23.54
CA PRO A 17 9.70 -11.92 24.86
C PRO A 17 10.70 -13.08 24.84
N ARG A 18 11.79 -12.94 25.59
CA ARG A 18 12.84 -13.93 25.80
C ARG A 18 13.21 -14.01 27.28
N ALA A 19 13.94 -15.05 27.65
CA ALA A 19 14.43 -15.24 29.00
C ALA A 19 15.32 -14.06 29.45
N ARG A 20 15.43 -13.88 30.78
CA ARG A 20 16.21 -12.81 31.43
C ARG A 20 15.75 -11.39 31.05
N GLY A 21 14.45 -11.19 30.84
CA GLY A 21 13.87 -9.87 30.56
C GLY A 21 14.27 -9.27 29.21
N ARG A 22 14.84 -10.06 28.30
CA ARG A 22 15.21 -9.59 26.96
C ARG A 22 14.00 -9.63 26.04
N SER A 23 13.86 -8.64 25.17
CA SER A 23 12.91 -8.68 24.07
C SER A 23 13.55 -8.14 22.80
N TYR A 24 13.16 -8.70 21.67
CA TYR A 24 13.63 -8.24 20.35
C TYR A 24 12.43 -7.92 19.46
N PRO A 25 12.51 -6.89 18.61
CA PRO A 25 11.44 -6.57 17.68
C PRO A 25 11.48 -7.53 16.48
N ILE A 26 10.36 -8.20 16.21
CA ILE A 26 10.11 -8.93 14.96
C ILE A 26 9.53 -7.93 13.96
N LYS A 27 10.16 -7.79 12.79
CA LYS A 27 9.62 -7.00 11.68
C LYS A 27 8.66 -7.85 10.86
N ARG A 28 7.49 -7.30 10.54
CA ARG A 28 6.51 -7.87 9.61
C ARG A 28 6.38 -6.91 8.42
N PRO A 29 7.17 -7.10 7.35
CA PRO A 29 7.08 -6.28 6.16
C PRO A 29 5.85 -6.66 5.34
N THR A 30 5.22 -5.68 4.71
CA THR A 30 4.20 -5.87 3.67
C THR A 30 4.72 -5.26 2.37
N CYS A 31 4.08 -5.56 1.24
CA CYS A 31 4.48 -5.02 -0.07
C CYS A 31 3.25 -4.65 -0.91
N HIS A 32 3.44 -3.69 -1.82
CA HIS A 32 2.43 -3.30 -2.80
C HIS A 32 2.87 -3.79 -4.18
N ILE A 33 2.08 -4.70 -4.75
CA ILE A 33 2.37 -5.33 -6.04
C ILE A 33 1.57 -4.63 -7.13
N SER A 34 2.24 -4.09 -8.14
CA SER A 34 1.61 -3.47 -9.30
C SER A 34 1.96 -4.23 -10.58
N ILE A 35 0.92 -4.76 -11.25
CA ILE A 35 1.03 -5.55 -12.47
C ILE A 35 0.40 -4.74 -13.61
N VAL A 36 1.18 -4.45 -14.64
CA VAL A 36 0.74 -3.78 -15.86
C VAL A 36 0.68 -4.80 -16.97
N VAL A 37 -0.54 -5.14 -17.40
CA VAL A 37 -0.79 -6.03 -18.55
C VAL A 37 -1.17 -5.17 -19.75
N LYS A 38 -0.60 -5.48 -20.92
CA LYS A 38 -0.98 -4.88 -22.20
C LYS A 38 -1.58 -5.97 -23.08
N ASP A 39 -2.84 -5.78 -23.48
CA ASP A 39 -3.53 -6.71 -24.36
C ASP A 39 -3.22 -6.37 -25.82
N ILE A 40 -2.57 -7.31 -26.50
CA ILE A 40 -2.08 -7.16 -27.89
C ILE A 40 -3.26 -7.11 -28.88
N SER A 41 -4.41 -7.67 -28.51
CA SER A 41 -5.61 -7.69 -29.34
C SER A 41 -6.34 -6.35 -29.39
N LEU A 42 -6.23 -5.52 -28.34
CA LEU A 42 -6.97 -4.27 -28.21
C LEU A 42 -6.47 -3.19 -29.20
N ASP A 43 -5.15 -3.14 -29.46
CA ASP A 43 -4.56 -2.19 -30.39
C ASP A 43 -5.11 -2.36 -31.82
N LYS A 44 -5.38 -3.60 -32.25
CA LYS A 44 -6.00 -3.91 -33.55
C LYS A 44 -7.41 -3.34 -33.70
N TYR A 45 -8.20 -3.32 -32.62
CA TYR A 45 -9.57 -2.79 -32.64
C TYR A 45 -9.60 -1.25 -32.57
N ILE A 46 -8.62 -0.63 -31.90
CA ILE A 46 -8.53 0.83 -31.79
C ILE A 46 -8.11 1.47 -33.11
N GLU A 47 -7.23 0.84 -33.89
CA GLU A 47 -6.89 1.30 -35.25
C GLU A 47 -8.09 1.22 -36.21
N THR A 48 -8.94 0.22 -36.00
CA THR A 48 -10.16 0.01 -36.83
C THR A 48 -11.29 0.98 -36.45
N PHE A 49 -11.39 1.39 -35.18
CA PHE A 49 -12.49 2.22 -34.67
C PHE A 49 -11.97 3.38 -33.80
N PRO A 50 -11.48 4.48 -34.41
CA PRO A 50 -10.84 5.60 -33.69
C PRO A 50 -11.77 6.37 -32.75
N TRP A 51 -13.10 6.25 -32.89
CA TRP A 51 -14.11 6.92 -32.07
C TRP A 51 -14.41 6.20 -30.75
N LEU A 52 -13.90 4.98 -30.53
CA LEU A 52 -14.15 4.23 -29.30
C LEU A 52 -13.25 4.68 -28.12
N LYS A 53 -12.40 5.68 -28.32
CA LYS A 53 -11.54 6.26 -27.27
C LYS A 53 -12.41 6.92 -26.19
N LYS A 54 -12.78 6.14 -25.17
CA LYS A 54 -13.47 6.66 -23.99
C LYS A 54 -12.55 7.64 -23.25
N PRO A 55 -13.03 8.83 -22.85
CA PRO A 55 -12.23 9.76 -22.06
C PRO A 55 -11.83 9.08 -20.75
N ARG A 56 -10.53 9.14 -20.42
CA ARG A 56 -9.96 8.58 -19.19
C ARG A 56 -10.51 9.35 -17.99
N TRP A 57 -11.62 8.88 -17.43
CA TRP A 57 -12.16 9.41 -16.19
C TRP A 57 -11.17 9.12 -15.06
N LYS A 58 -10.52 10.16 -14.53
CA LYS A 58 -9.64 10.04 -13.38
C LYS A 58 -10.50 10.07 -12.11
N ASN A 59 -10.67 8.93 -11.46
CA ASN A 59 -11.17 8.92 -10.09
C ASN A 59 -10.08 9.53 -9.21
N LYS A 60 -10.32 10.75 -8.70
CA LYS A 60 -9.52 11.34 -7.64
C LYS A 60 -9.99 10.71 -6.33
N ASP A 61 -9.47 9.54 -6.03
CA ASP A 61 -9.66 8.93 -4.71
C ASP A 61 -8.69 9.63 -3.76
N THR A 62 -9.09 10.83 -3.32
CA THR A 62 -8.38 11.59 -2.28
C THR A 62 -8.46 10.77 -1.02
N ASN A 63 -7.38 10.06 -0.68
CA ASN A 63 -7.27 9.34 0.58
C ASN A 63 -7.28 10.39 1.70
N MET A 64 -8.40 10.48 2.41
CA MET A 64 -8.61 11.41 3.52
C MET A 64 -7.80 10.91 4.70
N ILE A 65 -6.50 11.17 4.71
CA ILE A 65 -5.65 10.89 5.85
C ILE A 65 -5.98 11.95 6.92
N TYR A 66 -6.93 11.65 7.79
CA TYR A 66 -7.06 12.34 9.07
C TYR A 66 -5.96 11.82 9.99
N HIS A 67 -4.88 12.60 10.06
CA HIS A 67 -3.94 12.55 11.16
C HIS A 67 -4.53 13.28 12.37
N ASP A 68 -4.15 12.77 13.55
CA ASP A 68 -4.23 13.37 14.89
C ASP A 68 -5.60 13.27 15.60
N MET A 69 -5.72 12.88 16.87
CA MET A 69 -4.86 13.20 18.02
C MET A 69 -4.94 12.12 19.12
N ASP A 70 -3.85 11.38 19.37
CA ASP A 70 -3.58 10.82 20.70
C ASP A 70 -2.98 11.92 21.56
N SER A 71 -3.82 12.86 21.99
CA SER A 71 -3.41 13.93 22.90
C SER A 71 -3.58 13.48 24.35
N SER A 72 -2.43 13.37 25.00
CA SER A 72 -2.17 13.62 26.43
C SER A 72 -2.73 12.66 27.48
N GLY A 73 -1.81 11.88 28.07
CA GLY A 73 -1.48 12.06 29.50
C GLY A 73 -2.26 11.20 30.50
N GLY A 74 -1.68 10.07 30.87
CA GLY A 74 -2.03 9.34 32.08
C GLY A 74 -0.79 8.70 32.68
N VAL A 75 -0.21 9.36 33.68
CA VAL A 75 0.85 8.83 34.55
C VAL A 75 0.35 7.50 35.12
N TRP A 76 0.89 6.38 34.65
CA TRP A 76 0.70 5.09 35.33
C TRP A 76 1.57 5.11 36.58
N ASP A 77 0.97 5.60 37.67
CA ASP A 77 1.48 5.54 39.02
C ASP A 77 1.85 4.09 39.36
N LYS A 78 3.11 3.89 39.74
CA LYS A 78 3.58 2.61 40.26
C LYS A 78 3.31 2.61 41.76
N LYS A 79 2.40 1.75 42.20
CA LYS A 79 2.26 1.37 43.60
C LYS A 79 2.20 -0.14 43.74
#